data_AF-A0A8T0IBP1-F1
#
_entry.id   AF-A0A8T0IBP1-F1
#
_cell.length_a   1.000
_cell.length_b   1.000
_cell.length_c   1.000
_cell.angle_alpha   90.00
_cell.angle_beta   90.00
_cell.angle_gamma   90.00
#
_symmetry.space_group_name_H-M   'P 1'
#
loop_
_entity.id
_entity.type
_entity.pdbx_description
1 polymer ?
#
loop_
_entity_poly.entity_id
_entity_poly.type
_entity_poly.pdbx_seq_one_letter_code
_entity_poly.pdbx_strand_id
1 'polypeptide(L)'
;MDIENLSVLNSGWLSCGSSASSPSSVIDDSSTCPICFALMKPPHLAPIILTPCGHTFCAKCIAVHTAVQRKKARLVGGPISAPPCPQCKATIMAQCVNITLQNIITERLAIEENMRRAEIESIYPKTPVRGQLLYEELVTSRKADFARTARDKFGVHVNTSPGPLCCHSLQDALLETRHRQDVSRRETQPLGQQRKGVEADTSKGKLGASYGAI
;
A
#
# COMPACT_ATOMS: atom_id res chain seq x y z
N MET A 1 38.20 -60.30 30.49
CA MET A 1 36.80 -60.72 30.53
C MET A 1 35.95 -59.48 30.25
N ASP A 2 35.40 -59.15 29.08
CA ASP A 2 35.39 -59.64 27.68
C ASP A 2 34.88 -58.40 26.89
N ILE A 3 35.55 -57.87 25.86
CA ILE A 3 35.55 -58.22 24.44
C ILE A 3 34.15 -58.28 23.78
N GLU A 4 33.99 -57.40 22.77
CA GLU A 4 33.14 -57.45 21.57
C GLU A 4 31.64 -57.09 21.65
N ASN A 5 31.16 -56.05 20.94
CA ASN A 5 30.98 -55.91 19.47
C ASN A 5 29.66 -56.54 19.01
N LEU A 6 28.72 -55.73 18.50
CA LEU A 6 28.21 -55.87 17.13
C LEU A 6 27.19 -54.77 16.83
N SER A 7 27.51 -54.01 15.81
CA SER A 7 26.57 -53.32 14.93
C SER A 7 25.64 -54.34 14.26
N VAL A 8 24.32 -54.15 14.42
CA VAL A 8 23.35 -54.69 13.48
C VAL A 8 22.38 -53.57 13.09
N LEU A 9 22.51 -53.24 11.81
CA LEU A 9 21.58 -52.53 10.93
C LEU A 9 20.11 -52.63 11.37
N ASN A 10 19.43 -51.49 11.44
CA ASN A 10 18.05 -51.45 10.97
C ASN A 10 17.76 -50.14 10.24
N SER A 11 18.04 -50.17 8.94
CA SER A 11 17.54 -49.27 7.92
C SER A 11 16.05 -49.61 7.67
N GLY A 12 15.16 -49.15 8.55
CA GLY A 12 13.71 -49.26 8.40
C GLY A 12 13.12 -47.98 7.85
N TRP A 13 12.88 -47.96 6.54
CA TRP A 13 12.21 -46.88 5.84
C TRP A 13 10.74 -46.72 6.31
N LEU A 14 10.32 -45.45 6.32
CA LEU A 14 8.96 -44.95 6.08
C LEU A 14 7.91 -45.10 7.19
N SER A 15 7.26 -43.95 7.41
CA SER A 15 5.91 -43.78 7.94
C SER A 15 5.76 -43.59 9.45
N CYS A 16 6.11 -42.39 9.93
CA CYS A 16 5.22 -41.70 10.86
C CYS A 16 4.93 -40.31 10.28
N GLY A 17 3.64 -40.01 10.16
CA GLY A 17 3.09 -38.99 9.28
C GLY A 17 3.74 -37.63 9.45
N SER A 18 4.22 -37.08 8.34
CA SER A 18 4.17 -35.65 8.13
C SER A 18 2.71 -35.23 8.26
N SER A 19 2.28 -34.88 9.47
CA SER A 19 1.30 -33.81 9.58
C SER A 19 1.98 -32.60 8.97
N ALA A 20 1.80 -32.43 7.67
CA ALA A 20 1.85 -31.12 7.04
C ALA A 20 0.76 -30.32 7.75
N SER A 21 1.08 -29.82 8.95
CA SER A 21 0.33 -28.74 9.55
C SER A 21 0.46 -27.62 8.55
N SER A 22 -0.60 -27.38 7.81
CA SER A 22 -0.77 -26.20 6.99
C SER A 22 -0.26 -24.99 7.79
N PRO A 23 0.50 -24.04 7.20
CA PRO A 23 1.05 -22.89 7.93
C PRO A 23 -0.01 -21.94 8.53
N SER A 24 -1.28 -22.28 8.39
CA SER A 24 -2.45 -21.51 8.70
C SER A 24 -3.09 -22.00 10.00
N SER A 25 -2.61 -21.54 11.16
CA SER A 25 -3.52 -21.33 12.32
C SER A 25 -2.89 -20.78 13.61
N VAL A 26 -1.58 -20.78 13.81
CA VAL A 26 -1.06 -20.48 15.16
C VAL A 26 -0.97 -18.98 15.42
N ILE A 27 -2.02 -18.19 15.22
CA ILE A 27 -2.08 -16.82 15.74
C ILE A 27 -2.02 -16.97 17.25
N ASP A 28 -0.85 -16.69 17.83
CA ASP A 28 -0.60 -16.94 19.24
C ASP A 28 -1.62 -16.17 20.07
N ASP A 29 -2.15 -16.78 21.13
CA ASP A 29 -3.11 -16.16 22.04
C ASP A 29 -2.60 -14.81 22.57
N SER A 30 -1.27 -14.64 22.65
CA SER A 30 -0.56 -13.42 23.06
C SER A 30 -0.77 -12.22 22.11
N SER A 31 -1.15 -12.45 20.86
CA SER A 31 -1.40 -11.40 19.85
C SER A 31 -2.86 -10.93 19.80
N THR A 32 -3.74 -11.61 20.55
CA THR A 32 -5.16 -11.28 20.64
C THR A 32 -5.47 -10.49 21.90
N CYS A 33 -6.42 -9.56 21.81
CA CYS A 33 -6.83 -8.78 22.97
C CYS A 33 -7.70 -9.65 23.90
N PRO A 34 -7.39 -9.76 25.20
CA PRO A 34 -8.16 -10.61 26.13
C PRO A 34 -9.57 -10.08 26.45
N ILE A 35 -9.93 -8.86 25.99
CA ILE A 35 -11.26 -8.27 26.19
C ILE A 35 -12.19 -8.54 25.01
N CYS A 36 -11.71 -8.31 23.79
CA CYS A 36 -12.53 -8.45 22.57
C CYS A 36 -12.17 -9.66 21.72
N PHE A 37 -11.16 -10.43 22.11
CA PHE A 37 -10.65 -11.61 21.41
C PHE A 37 -10.28 -11.38 19.94
N ALA A 38 -10.06 -10.11 19.57
CA ALA A 38 -9.64 -9.72 18.23
C ALA A 38 -8.13 -9.53 18.18
N LEU A 39 -7.54 -9.81 17.02
CA LEU A 39 -6.13 -9.55 16.74
C LEU A 39 -5.80 -8.06 16.94
N MET A 40 -4.73 -7.76 17.67
CA MET A 40 -4.31 -6.41 18.02
C MET A 40 -3.59 -5.70 16.85
N LYS A 41 -4.25 -5.61 15.70
CA LYS A 41 -3.67 -5.00 14.50
C LYS A 41 -3.78 -3.46 14.51
N PRO A 42 -2.72 -2.73 14.13
CA PRO A 42 -2.79 -1.28 13.98
C PRO A 42 -3.70 -0.87 12.81
N PRO A 43 -4.20 0.40 12.76
CA PRO A 43 -4.02 1.45 13.76
C PRO A 43 -5.05 1.41 14.91
N HIS A 44 -6.25 0.88 14.66
CA HIS A 44 -7.38 0.99 15.61
C HIS A 44 -7.33 -0.02 16.77
N LEU A 45 -6.68 -1.17 16.56
CA LEU A 45 -6.51 -2.21 17.58
C LEU A 45 -5.05 -2.36 18.02
N ALA A 46 -4.24 -1.30 17.86
CA ALA A 46 -2.83 -1.32 18.26
C ALA A 46 -2.69 -1.82 19.72
N PRO A 47 -1.68 -2.66 20.02
CA PRO A 47 -1.48 -3.21 21.34
C PRO A 47 -0.97 -2.13 22.29
N ILE A 48 -1.70 -1.90 23.38
CA ILE A 48 -1.38 -0.93 24.43
C ILE A 48 -0.97 -1.68 25.68
N ILE A 49 0.25 -1.45 26.16
CA ILE A 49 0.76 -1.98 27.42
C ILE A 49 0.49 -0.98 28.56
N LEU A 50 0.02 -1.50 29.70
CA LEU A 50 -0.34 -0.71 30.87
C LEU A 50 0.77 -0.74 31.92
N THR A 51 1.24 0.43 32.36
CA THR A 51 2.23 0.52 33.44
C THR A 51 1.54 0.73 34.79
N PRO A 52 2.05 0.14 35.88
CA PRO A 52 3.27 -0.69 35.99
C PRO A 52 3.04 -2.19 35.73
N CYS A 53 1.80 -2.63 35.50
CA CYS A 53 1.46 -4.06 35.55
C CYS A 53 1.85 -4.90 34.31
N GLY A 54 2.21 -4.28 33.18
CA GLY A 54 2.65 -4.96 31.97
C GLY A 54 1.55 -5.64 31.13
N HIS A 55 0.29 -5.64 31.57
CA HIS A 55 -0.80 -6.24 30.79
C HIS A 55 -1.06 -5.44 29.51
N THR A 56 -1.32 -6.16 28.41
CA THR A 56 -1.50 -5.58 27.08
C THR A 56 -2.93 -5.80 26.56
N PHE A 57 -3.53 -4.76 26.00
CA PHE A 57 -4.89 -4.77 25.43
C PHE A 57 -4.94 -3.95 24.14
N CYS A 58 -5.94 -4.14 23.29
CA CYS A 58 -6.08 -3.26 22.13
C CYS A 58 -6.49 -1.83 22.53
N ALA A 59 -6.03 -0.84 21.76
CA ALA A 59 -6.28 0.58 21.98
C ALA A 59 -7.76 0.93 22.15
N LYS A 60 -8.64 0.30 21.37
CA LYS A 60 -10.09 0.49 21.47
C LYS A 60 -10.65 0.07 22.83
N CYS A 61 -10.28 -1.12 23.32
CA CYS A 61 -10.81 -1.64 24.58
C CYS A 61 -10.33 -0.83 25.78
N ILE A 62 -9.05 -0.44 25.82
CA ILE A 62 -8.54 0.36 26.93
C ILE A 62 -9.13 1.78 26.96
N ALA A 63 -9.35 2.40 25.80
CA ALA A 63 -10.00 3.70 25.71
C ALA A 63 -11.43 3.65 26.26
N VAL A 64 -12.22 2.64 25.88
CA VAL A 64 -13.59 2.44 26.38
C VAL A 64 -13.56 2.21 27.89
N HIS A 65 -12.72 1.30 28.38
CA HIS A 65 -12.62 1.00 29.81
C HIS A 65 -12.28 2.24 30.63
N THR A 66 -11.25 2.99 30.26
CA THR A 66 -10.85 4.20 30.99
C THR A 66 -11.93 5.29 30.99
N ALA A 67 -12.65 5.46 29.88
CA ALA A 67 -13.77 6.39 29.80
C ALA A 67 -14.92 5.99 30.74
N VAL A 68 -15.30 4.71 30.76
CA VAL A 68 -16.35 4.18 31.64
C VAL A 68 -16.00 4.35 33.11
N GLN A 69 -14.77 4.01 33.50
CA GLN A 69 -14.32 4.16 34.90
C GLN A 69 -14.33 5.62 35.36
N ARG A 70 -13.87 6.55 34.52
CA ARG A 70 -13.92 7.98 34.83
C ARG A 70 -15.35 8.50 34.95
N LYS A 71 -16.27 8.07 34.07
CA LYS A 71 -17.69 8.44 34.16
C LYS A 71 -18.32 7.91 35.45
N LYS A 72 -18.03 6.65 35.81
CA LYS A 72 -18.52 6.03 37.04
C LYS A 72 -18.05 6.79 38.29
N ALA A 73 -16.77 7.17 38.36
CA ALA A 73 -16.23 7.93 39.48
C ALA A 73 -16.97 9.28 39.67
N ARG A 74 -17.25 9.99 38.56
CA ARG A 74 -18.00 11.27 38.58
C ARG A 74 -19.45 11.10 39.06
N LEU A 75 -20.14 10.04 38.64
CA LEU A 75 -21.55 9.82 39.00
C LEU A 75 -21.74 9.48 40.49
N VAL A 76 -20.77 8.81 41.10
CA VAL A 76 -20.84 8.38 42.51
C VAL A 76 -20.30 9.47 43.46
N GLY A 77 -19.85 10.62 42.92
CA GLY A 77 -19.24 11.69 43.73
C GLY A 77 -17.89 11.29 44.33
N GLY A 78 -17.25 10.25 43.80
CA GLY A 78 -15.96 9.77 44.27
C GLY A 78 -14.79 10.59 43.70
N PRO A 79 -13.59 10.48 44.31
CA PRO A 79 -12.39 11.13 43.78
C PRO A 79 -12.08 10.64 42.36
N ILE A 80 -11.58 11.53 41.50
CA ILE A 80 -11.14 11.19 40.14
C ILE A 80 -9.81 10.42 40.27
N SER A 81 -9.89 9.13 40.56
CA SER A 81 -8.73 8.25 40.61
C SER A 81 -8.38 7.70 39.22
N ALA A 82 -7.13 7.30 39.06
CA ALA A 82 -6.72 6.56 37.87
C ALA A 82 -7.49 5.23 37.77
N PRO A 83 -7.87 4.80 36.55
CA PRO A 83 -8.65 3.59 36.35
C PRO A 83 -7.81 2.34 36.68
N PRO A 84 -8.42 1.27 37.24
CA PRO A 84 -7.72 0.02 37.50
C PRO A 84 -7.55 -0.82 36.21
N CYS A 85 -6.52 -1.66 36.15
CA CYS A 85 -6.29 -2.61 35.07
C CYS A 85 -7.45 -3.63 34.99
N PRO A 86 -8.00 -3.91 33.80
CA PRO A 86 -9.07 -4.91 33.65
C PRO A 86 -8.71 -6.31 34.14
N GLN A 87 -7.43 -6.69 34.07
CA GLN A 87 -6.97 -8.05 34.39
C GLN A 87 -6.52 -8.20 35.84
N CYS A 88 -5.61 -7.34 36.33
CA CYS A 88 -5.04 -7.47 37.68
C CYS A 88 -5.54 -6.42 38.68
N LYS A 89 -6.42 -5.49 38.26
CA LYS A 89 -6.97 -4.40 39.08
C LYS A 89 -5.95 -3.37 39.60
N ALA A 90 -4.66 -3.52 39.29
CA ALA A 90 -3.64 -2.52 39.61
C ALA A 90 -3.93 -1.17 38.95
N THR A 91 -3.63 -0.07 39.62
CA THR A 91 -3.87 1.29 39.10
C THR A 91 -3.04 1.55 37.84
N ILE A 92 -3.70 1.99 36.77
CA ILE A 92 -3.03 2.32 35.51
C ILE A 92 -2.38 3.69 35.64
N MET A 93 -1.06 3.75 35.62
CA MET A 93 -0.30 5.00 35.70
C MET A 93 -0.08 5.62 34.32
N ALA A 94 0.34 4.82 33.36
CA ALA A 94 0.51 5.24 31.98
C ALA A 94 0.09 4.13 30.99
N GLN A 95 -0.10 4.54 29.74
CA GLN A 95 -0.42 3.68 28.61
C GLN A 95 0.59 3.99 27.50
N CYS A 96 1.21 2.97 26.95
CA CYS A 96 2.08 3.11 25.80
C CYS A 96 1.82 2.03 24.77
N VAL A 97 2.16 2.30 23.51
CA VAL A 97 2.05 1.31 22.45
C VAL A 97 3.15 0.26 22.65
N ASN A 98 2.78 -1.02 22.64
CA ASN A 98 3.72 -2.12 22.64
C ASN A 98 4.27 -2.31 21.22
N ILE A 99 5.26 -1.50 20.85
CA ILE A 99 5.84 -1.47 19.50
C ILE A 99 6.39 -2.85 19.11
N THR A 100 7.03 -3.57 20.04
CA THR A 100 7.55 -4.92 19.78
C THR A 100 6.45 -5.88 19.37
N LEU A 101 5.35 -5.95 20.14
CA LEU A 101 4.23 -6.81 19.80
C LEU A 101 3.54 -6.36 18.49
N GLN A 102 3.45 -5.06 18.27
CA GLN A 102 2.90 -4.52 17.02
C GLN A 102 3.72 -4.94 15.80
N ASN A 103 5.06 -4.90 15.89
CA ASN A 103 5.95 -5.32 14.81
C ASN A 103 5.78 -6.81 14.52
N ILE A 104 5.77 -7.66 15.56
CA ILE A 104 5.55 -9.10 15.43
C ILE A 104 4.21 -9.39 14.72
N ILE A 105 3.13 -8.74 15.15
CA ILE A 105 1.81 -8.90 14.53
C ILE A 105 1.86 -8.46 13.06
N THR A 106 2.50 -7.33 12.76
CA THR A 106 2.53 -6.75 11.42
C THR A 106 3.35 -7.60 10.45
N GLU A 107 4.54 -8.03 10.87
CA GLU A 107 5.42 -8.89 10.08
C GLU A 107 4.74 -10.21 9.74
N ARG A 108 4.08 -10.82 10.72
CA ARG A 108 3.32 -12.06 10.52
C ARG A 108 2.20 -11.89 9.50
N LEU A 109 1.40 -10.83 9.62
CA LEU A 109 0.31 -10.56 8.67
C LEU A 109 0.85 -10.36 7.24
N ALA A 110 2.01 -9.72 7.11
CA ALA A 110 2.67 -9.56 5.81
C ALA A 110 3.12 -10.90 5.22
N ILE A 111 3.67 -11.80 6.04
CA ILE A 111 4.04 -13.15 5.63
C ILE A 111 2.79 -13.93 5.17
N GLU A 112 1.71 -13.91 5.96
CA GLU A 112 0.46 -14.60 5.63
C GLU A 112 -0.16 -14.09 4.32
N GLU A 113 -0.12 -12.77 4.08
CA GLU A 113 -0.58 -12.17 2.83
C GLU A 113 0.31 -12.56 1.65
N ASN A 114 1.63 -12.56 1.82
CA ASN A 114 2.56 -12.99 0.77
C ASN A 114 2.36 -14.46 0.41
N MET A 115 2.16 -15.34 1.39
CA MET A 115 1.85 -16.75 1.16
C MET A 115 0.54 -16.92 0.41
N ARG A 116 -0.52 -16.21 0.83
CA ARG A 116 -1.81 -16.22 0.13
C ARG A 116 -1.68 -15.73 -1.32
N ARG A 117 -0.93 -14.67 -1.55
CA ARG A 117 -0.66 -14.14 -2.88
C ARG A 117 0.11 -15.14 -3.75
N ALA A 118 1.14 -15.78 -3.20
CA ALA A 118 1.92 -16.80 -3.90
C ALA A 118 1.07 -18.04 -4.22
N GLU A 119 0.18 -18.46 -3.33
CA GLU A 119 -0.76 -19.56 -3.56
C GLU A 119 -1.70 -19.22 -4.74
N ILE A 120 -2.32 -18.04 -4.72
CA ILE A 120 -3.17 -17.57 -5.83
C ILE A 120 -2.38 -17.53 -7.14
N GLU A 121 -1.15 -17.03 -7.14
CA GLU A 121 -0.29 -16.96 -8.33
C GLU A 121 0.14 -18.34 -8.83
N SER A 122 0.26 -19.34 -7.95
CA SER A 122 0.54 -20.71 -8.36
C SER A 122 -0.67 -21.39 -9.03
N ILE A 123 -1.89 -21.07 -8.59
CA ILE A 123 -3.15 -21.60 -9.18
C ILE A 123 -3.47 -20.88 -10.49
N TYR A 124 -3.27 -19.57 -10.53
CA TYR A 124 -3.51 -18.72 -11.69
C TYR A 124 -2.20 -18.02 -12.06
N PRO A 125 -1.25 -18.77 -12.67
CA PRO A 125 -0.05 -18.15 -13.18
C PRO A 125 -0.49 -17.07 -14.16
N LYS A 126 0.05 -15.87 -14.00
CA LYS A 126 -0.11 -14.81 -15.00
C LYS A 126 0.63 -15.25 -16.26
N THR A 127 0.06 -16.16 -17.03
CA THR A 127 0.48 -16.39 -18.40
C THR A 127 0.19 -15.09 -19.13
N PRO A 128 1.17 -14.43 -19.75
CA PRO A 128 0.86 -13.31 -20.61
C PRO A 128 -0.14 -13.82 -21.65
N VAL A 129 -1.30 -13.16 -21.72
CA VAL A 129 -2.32 -13.54 -22.68
C VAL A 129 -1.64 -13.53 -24.05
N ARG A 130 -1.88 -14.52 -24.91
CA ARG A 130 -1.19 -14.63 -26.21
C ARG A 130 -1.22 -13.32 -27.04
N GLY A 131 -2.25 -12.49 -26.86
CA GLY A 131 -2.34 -11.16 -27.47
C GLY A 131 -1.41 -10.08 -26.85
N GLN A 132 -0.97 -10.25 -25.61
CA GLN A 132 -0.10 -9.33 -24.87
C GLN A 132 1.36 -9.48 -25.28
N LEU A 133 1.84 -10.71 -25.51
CA LEU A 133 3.15 -10.96 -26.13
C LEU A 133 3.22 -10.41 -27.55
N LEU A 134 2.17 -10.63 -28.36
CA LEU A 134 2.08 -10.06 -29.70
C LEU A 134 2.03 -8.53 -29.68
N TYR A 135 1.37 -7.92 -28.69
CA TYR A 135 1.35 -6.47 -28.54
C TYR A 135 2.73 -5.90 -28.19
N GLU A 136 3.46 -6.52 -27.27
CA GLU A 136 4.82 -6.09 -26.93
C GLU A 136 5.80 -6.26 -28.10
N GLU A 137 5.69 -7.36 -28.86
CA GLU A 137 6.43 -7.55 -30.12
C GLU A 137 6.05 -6.50 -31.18
N LEU A 138 4.75 -6.20 -31.34
CA LEU A 138 4.26 -5.16 -32.26
C LEU A 138 4.76 -3.76 -31.85
N VAL A 139 4.74 -3.44 -30.55
CA VAL A 139 5.17 -2.14 -30.04
C VAL A 139 6.69 -1.98 -30.15
N THR A 140 7.46 -3.03 -29.83
CA THR A 140 8.92 -3.02 -30.00
C THR A 140 9.31 -2.95 -31.47
N SER A 141 8.63 -3.70 -32.34
CA SER A 141 8.82 -3.64 -33.80
C SER A 141 8.53 -2.25 -34.38
N ARG A 142 7.39 -1.65 -34.03
CA ARG A 142 7.04 -0.27 -34.46
C ARG A 142 8.02 0.78 -33.95
N LYS A 143 8.54 0.64 -32.72
CA LYS A 143 9.59 1.53 -32.18
C LYS A 143 10.88 1.41 -32.99
N ALA A 144 11.27 0.19 -33.38
CA ALA A 144 12.43 -0.04 -34.23
C ALA A 144 12.25 0.54 -35.64
N ASP A 145 11.07 0.38 -36.25
CA ASP A 145 10.73 0.97 -37.55
C ASP A 145 10.77 2.49 -37.53
N PHE A 146 10.23 3.10 -36.46
CA PHE A 146 10.27 4.55 -36.27
C PHE A 146 11.71 5.05 -36.13
N ALA A 147 12.54 4.37 -35.33
CA ALA A 147 13.94 4.73 -35.15
C ALA A 147 14.76 4.61 -36.46
N ARG A 148 14.50 3.58 -37.28
CA ARG A 148 15.10 3.45 -38.62
C ARG A 148 14.70 4.60 -39.53
N THR A 149 13.40 4.88 -39.63
CA THR A 149 12.86 5.95 -40.48
C THR A 149 13.40 7.33 -40.05
N ALA A 150 13.52 7.57 -38.75
CA ALA A 150 14.06 8.81 -38.21
C ALA A 150 15.54 9.00 -38.58
N ARG A 151 16.34 7.92 -38.52
CA ARG A 151 17.74 7.94 -38.93
C ARG A 151 17.89 8.21 -40.43
N ASP A 152 17.13 7.49 -41.26
CA ASP A 152 17.30 7.53 -42.72
C ASP A 152 16.82 8.85 -43.33
N LYS A 153 15.70 9.41 -42.83
CA LYS A 153 15.11 10.63 -43.39
C LYS A 153 15.63 11.92 -42.77
N PHE A 154 16.04 11.89 -41.51
CA PHE A 154 16.37 13.10 -40.76
C PHE A 154 17.79 13.09 -40.18
N GLY A 155 18.57 12.01 -40.36
CA GLY A 155 19.91 11.87 -39.79
C GLY A 155 19.93 11.82 -38.25
N VAL A 156 18.77 11.64 -37.61
CA VAL A 156 18.63 11.70 -36.16
C VAL A 156 18.80 10.29 -35.58
N HIS A 157 19.76 10.14 -34.67
CA HIS A 157 19.94 8.88 -33.95
C HIS A 157 18.99 8.82 -32.75
N VAL A 158 17.96 7.99 -32.83
CA VAL A 158 17.00 7.79 -31.72
C VAL A 158 17.50 6.65 -30.83
N ASN A 159 17.62 6.88 -29.53
CA ASN A 159 18.07 5.87 -28.57
C ASN A 159 16.89 4.94 -28.21
N THR A 160 17.01 3.65 -28.53
CA THR A 160 15.94 2.64 -28.35
C THR A 160 16.09 1.83 -27.06
N SER A 161 16.75 2.37 -26.04
CA SER A 161 16.90 1.67 -24.77
C SER A 161 15.53 1.36 -24.14
N PRO A 162 15.38 0.19 -23.47
CA PRO A 162 14.14 -0.22 -22.82
C PRO A 162 13.95 0.58 -21.53
N GLY A 163 13.69 1.87 -21.66
CA GLY A 163 13.16 2.73 -20.61
C GLY A 163 11.75 3.17 -20.98
N PRO A 164 10.90 3.51 -20.00
CA PRO A 164 9.66 4.22 -20.29
C PRO A 164 10.04 5.50 -21.03
N LEU A 165 9.55 5.66 -22.25
CA LEU A 165 9.60 6.96 -22.94
C LEU A 165 8.84 7.93 -22.03
N CYS A 166 9.57 8.79 -21.33
CA CYS A 166 8.98 9.85 -20.54
C CYS A 166 8.08 10.66 -21.48
N CYS A 167 6.79 10.72 -21.21
CA CYS A 167 5.80 11.36 -22.07
C CYS A 167 6.12 12.84 -22.38
N HIS A 168 6.97 13.48 -21.56
CA HIS A 168 7.42 14.85 -21.79
C HIS A 168 8.28 15.02 -23.04
N SER A 169 9.23 14.12 -23.34
CA SER A 169 10.17 14.34 -24.46
C SER A 169 9.53 14.13 -25.84
N LEU A 170 8.44 13.37 -25.92
CA LEU A 170 7.62 13.27 -27.13
C LEU A 170 6.73 14.51 -27.33
N GLN A 171 6.27 15.13 -26.25
CA GLN A 171 5.44 16.33 -26.30
C GLN A 171 6.28 17.55 -26.73
N ASP A 172 7.51 17.66 -26.23
CA ASP A 172 8.45 18.72 -26.61
C ASP A 172 8.86 18.61 -28.09
N ALA A 173 9.17 17.39 -28.58
CA ALA A 173 9.49 17.17 -29.99
C ALA A 173 8.30 17.47 -30.95
N LEU A 174 7.07 17.22 -30.51
CA LEU A 174 5.85 17.56 -31.26
C LEU A 174 5.55 19.06 -31.24
N LEU A 175 5.86 19.76 -30.14
CA LEU A 175 5.76 21.22 -30.07
C LEU A 175 6.77 21.89 -31.00
N GLU A 176 8.02 21.40 -31.00
CA GLU A 176 9.11 21.92 -31.83
C GLU A 176 8.79 21.79 -33.33
N THR A 177 8.22 20.66 -33.74
CA THR A 177 7.81 20.42 -35.14
C THR A 177 6.61 21.27 -35.54
N ARG A 178 5.65 21.51 -34.63
CA ARG A 178 4.52 22.41 -34.86
C ARG A 178 4.98 23.87 -35.00
N HIS A 179 5.93 24.30 -34.16
CA HIS A 179 6.50 25.65 -34.24
C HIS A 179 7.24 25.87 -35.55
N ARG A 180 8.00 24.87 -36.05
CA ARG A 180 8.65 24.97 -37.37
C ARG A 180 7.65 25.06 -38.53
N GLN A 181 6.54 24.33 -38.46
CA GLN A 181 5.47 24.41 -39.46
C GLN A 181 4.76 25.77 -39.45
N ASP A 182 4.52 26.35 -38.26
CA ASP A 182 3.89 27.66 -38.13
C ASP A 182 4.79 28.81 -38.59
N VAL A 183 6.12 28.72 -38.38
CA VAL A 183 7.08 29.70 -38.91
C VAL A 183 7.10 29.67 -40.44
N SER A 184 7.16 28.49 -41.04
CA SER A 184 7.16 28.33 -42.51
C SER A 184 5.85 28.79 -43.17
N ARG A 185 4.72 28.69 -42.45
CA ARG A 185 3.41 29.16 -42.92
C ARG A 185 3.23 30.67 -42.84
N ARG A 186 3.96 31.37 -41.95
CA ARG A 186 3.93 32.83 -41.84
C ARG A 186 4.78 33.53 -42.91
N GLU A 187 5.83 32.88 -43.40
CA GLU A 187 6.68 33.43 -44.48
C GLU A 187 6.01 33.40 -45.87
N THR A 188 4.92 32.65 -46.03
CA THR A 188 4.21 32.48 -47.31
C THR A 188 2.89 33.27 -47.41
N GLN A 189 2.56 34.11 -46.44
CA GLN A 189 1.31 34.89 -46.46
C GLN A 189 1.50 36.26 -47.14
N PRO A 190 0.79 36.56 -48.25
CA PRO A 190 0.86 37.87 -48.90
C PRO A 190 0.20 38.95 -48.03
N LEU A 191 0.89 40.08 -47.90
CA LEU A 191 0.42 41.30 -47.23
C LEU A 191 -0.83 41.84 -47.92
N GLY A 192 -2.00 41.64 -47.32
CA GLY A 192 -3.21 42.28 -47.81
C GLY A 192 -4.47 41.87 -47.07
N GLN A 193 -4.79 42.58 -45.98
CA GLN A 193 -6.10 43.20 -45.72
C GLN A 193 -6.26 43.54 -44.24
N GLN A 194 -6.07 44.83 -43.93
CA GLN A 194 -6.68 45.47 -42.76
C GLN A 194 -8.21 45.47 -42.93
N ARG A 195 -8.97 44.99 -41.93
CA ARG A 195 -10.29 45.56 -41.57
C ARG A 195 -10.65 45.33 -40.09
N LYS A 196 -10.96 46.46 -39.42
CA LYS A 196 -12.12 46.77 -38.55
C LYS A 196 -12.59 45.64 -37.61
N GLY A 197 -12.48 45.73 -36.28
CA GLY A 197 -13.00 46.80 -35.43
C GLY A 197 -14.48 46.58 -35.13
N VAL A 198 -14.83 45.92 -34.02
CA VAL A 198 -16.13 46.03 -33.32
C VAL A 198 -15.94 45.74 -31.82
N GLU A 199 -16.52 46.62 -31.02
CA GLU A 199 -16.48 46.74 -29.57
C GLU A 199 -17.40 45.75 -28.83
N ALA A 200 -17.11 45.61 -27.53
CA ALA A 200 -17.98 45.41 -26.36
C ALA A 200 -19.06 44.30 -26.38
N ASP A 201 -19.08 43.47 -25.32
CA ASP A 201 -20.18 43.61 -24.35
C ASP A 201 -19.95 42.95 -22.98
N THR A 202 -20.58 43.58 -22.01
CA THR A 202 -20.45 43.43 -20.55
C THR A 202 -21.68 42.71 -19.98
N SER A 203 -21.51 41.71 -19.10
CA SER A 203 -22.54 41.33 -18.10
C SER A 203 -22.00 40.22 -17.19
N LYS A 204 -21.60 40.48 -15.95
CA LYS A 204 -22.42 40.57 -14.71
C LYS A 204 -23.25 39.31 -14.41
N GLY A 205 -22.79 38.52 -13.45
CA GLY A 205 -23.56 37.52 -12.70
C GLY A 205 -23.13 37.53 -11.24
N LYS A 206 -23.96 38.15 -10.39
CA LYS A 206 -23.81 38.36 -8.95
C LYS A 206 -25.05 37.73 -8.30
N LEU A 207 -24.90 37.03 -7.17
CA LEU A 207 -25.86 36.69 -6.06
C LEU A 207 -25.13 35.59 -5.23
N GLY A 208 -24.78 35.72 -3.94
CA GLY A 208 -25.57 36.11 -2.76
C GLY A 208 -26.48 34.93 -2.37
N ALA A 209 -26.59 34.36 -1.16
CA ALA A 209 -26.31 34.76 0.23
C ALA A 209 -26.35 33.46 1.11
N SER A 210 -25.62 33.33 2.23
CA SER A 210 -25.95 33.66 3.63
C SER A 210 -26.33 32.47 4.54
N TYR A 211 -25.51 32.30 5.59
CA TYR A 211 -25.78 31.99 7.01
C TYR A 211 -27.05 31.25 7.46
N GLY A 212 -26.83 30.30 8.39
CA GLY A 212 -27.80 29.84 9.37
C GLY A 212 -27.11 29.12 10.53
N ALA A 213 -26.85 29.86 11.61
CA ALA A 213 -26.40 29.34 12.90
C ALA A 213 -27.63 29.17 13.80
N ILE A 214 -27.76 28.02 14.48
CA ILE A 214 -28.29 27.85 15.84
C ILE A 214 -27.66 26.59 16.44
#